data_AF-A0A971K7L1-F1
#
_entry.id   AF-A0A971K7L1-F1
#
_cell.length_a   1.000
_cell.length_b   1.000
_cell.length_c   1.000
_cell.angle_alpha   90.00
_cell.angle_beta   90.00
_cell.angle_gamma   90.00
#
_symmetry.space_group_name_H-M   'P 1'
#
loop_
_entity.id
_entity.type
_entity.pdbx_description
1 polymer ?
#
loop_
_entity_poly.entity_id
_entity_poly.type
_entity_poly.pdbx_seq_one_letter_code
_entity_poly.pdbx_strand_id
1 'polypeptide(L)'
;MKYLQNSTLKFFPEKCTGCGRCTEVCPHAVFEMSDKKAVMKHKDKCMECGACAKNCAFGAISVNSGVGCAAAVITGMLRGTEPVCGCDSSSGCC
;
A
#
# COMPACT_ATOMS: atom_id res chain seq x y z
N MET A 1 -11.79 -4.47 -15.01
CA MET A 1 -10.75 -3.45 -15.26
C MET A 1 -9.54 -3.80 -14.41
N LYS A 2 -8.38 -4.03 -15.03
CA LYS A 2 -7.12 -4.38 -14.35
C LYS A 2 -6.26 -3.12 -14.26
N TYR A 3 -5.63 -2.89 -13.11
CA TYR A 3 -4.76 -1.72 -12.90
C TYR A 3 -3.28 -2.09 -13.05
N LEU A 4 -2.86 -3.22 -12.46
CA LEU A 4 -1.49 -3.71 -12.56
C LEU A 4 -1.49 -5.23 -12.75
N GLN A 5 -0.68 -5.73 -13.68
CA GLN A 5 -0.54 -7.18 -13.87
C GLN A 5 0.41 -7.80 -12.82
N ASN A 6 1.39 -7.04 -12.34
CA ASN A 6 2.44 -7.51 -11.42
C ASN A 6 2.60 -6.56 -10.22
N SER A 7 1.64 -6.59 -9.28
CA SER A 7 1.77 -5.82 -8.02
C SER A 7 2.68 -6.52 -7.01
N THR A 8 3.46 -5.70 -6.30
CA THR A 8 4.27 -6.01 -5.12
C THR A 8 3.43 -6.38 -3.88
N LEU A 9 2.11 -6.23 -3.94
CA LEU A 9 1.19 -6.57 -2.86
C LEU A 9 1.35 -8.04 -2.43
N LYS A 10 1.62 -8.24 -1.15
CA LYS A 10 1.71 -9.51 -0.43
C LYS A 10 0.72 -9.52 0.72
N PHE A 11 0.09 -10.67 0.95
CA PHE A 11 -0.82 -10.91 2.06
C PHE A 11 -0.40 -12.17 2.79
N PHE A 12 -0.45 -12.11 4.11
CA PHE A 12 0.00 -13.13 5.06
C PHE A 12 -1.22 -13.55 5.90
N PRO A 13 -2.01 -14.55 5.45
CA PRO A 13 -3.26 -14.97 6.12
C PRO A 13 -3.06 -15.41 7.57
N GLU A 14 -1.87 -15.91 7.89
CA GLU A 14 -1.46 -16.36 9.21
C GLU A 14 -1.40 -15.21 10.24
N LYS A 15 -1.11 -13.99 9.79
CA LYS A 15 -1.10 -12.77 10.62
C LYS A 15 -2.45 -12.05 10.64
N CYS A 16 -3.40 -12.46 9.81
CA CYS A 16 -4.70 -11.82 9.71
C CYS A 16 -5.60 -12.21 10.89
N THR A 17 -6.05 -11.22 11.65
CA THR A 17 -6.99 -11.37 12.77
C THR A 17 -8.46 -11.18 12.36
N GLY A 18 -8.73 -10.75 11.12
CA GLY A 18 -10.09 -10.55 10.65
C GLY A 18 -10.70 -9.17 10.94
N CYS A 19 -9.91 -8.17 11.31
CA CYS A 19 -10.41 -6.84 11.71
C CYS A 19 -11.08 -6.02 10.60
N GLY A 20 -11.03 -6.44 9.33
CA GLY A 20 -11.72 -5.77 8.21
C GLY A 20 -11.13 -4.45 7.72
N ARG A 21 -10.14 -3.85 8.40
CA ARG A 21 -9.59 -2.53 8.00
C ARG A 21 -9.12 -2.46 6.55
N CYS A 22 -8.55 -3.54 6.01
CA CYS A 22 -8.10 -3.58 4.62
C CYS A 22 -9.24 -3.48 3.59
N THR A 23 -10.47 -3.91 3.93
CA THR A 23 -11.63 -3.78 3.05
C THR A 23 -12.22 -2.38 3.12
N GLU A 24 -12.17 -1.73 4.29
CA GLU A 24 -12.66 -0.35 4.49
C GLU A 24 -11.81 0.68 3.72
N VAL A 25 -10.48 0.53 3.75
CA VAL A 25 -9.56 1.55 3.22
C VAL A 25 -9.16 1.33 1.76
N CYS A 26 -9.56 0.22 1.14
CA CYS A 26 -9.17 -0.09 -0.23
C CYS A 26 -10.23 0.40 -1.23
N PRO A 27 -9.98 1.48 -1.98
CA PRO A 27 -10.97 2.03 -2.92
C PRO A 27 -11.24 1.10 -4.11
N HIS A 28 -10.38 0.11 -4.33
CA HIS A 28 -10.48 -0.85 -5.43
C HIS A 28 -10.99 -2.23 -4.99
N ALA A 29 -11.39 -2.39 -3.73
CA ALA A 29 -11.92 -3.63 -3.16
C ALA A 29 -11.04 -4.86 -3.47
N VAL A 30 -9.71 -4.74 -3.27
CA VAL A 30 -8.75 -5.83 -3.50
C VAL A 30 -8.98 -7.00 -2.53
N PHE A 31 -9.45 -6.69 -1.32
CA PHE A 31 -9.75 -7.63 -0.26
C PHE A 31 -11.24 -7.77 -0.05
N GLU A 32 -11.68 -8.96 0.34
CA GLU A 32 -13.03 -9.29 0.78
C GLU A 32 -12.97 -10.02 2.12
N MET A 33 -14.09 -10.08 2.86
CA MET A 33 -14.18 -10.85 4.10
C MET A 33 -14.81 -12.22 3.82
N SER A 34 -14.15 -13.30 4.22
CA SER A 34 -14.63 -14.69 4.16
C SER A 34 -14.27 -15.40 5.46
N ASP A 35 -15.19 -16.14 6.05
CA ASP A 35 -14.93 -16.97 7.25
C ASP A 35 -14.24 -16.20 8.38
N LYS A 36 -14.69 -14.96 8.61
CA LYS A 36 -14.15 -14.01 9.60
C LYS A 36 -12.70 -13.56 9.35
N LYS A 37 -12.10 -13.85 8.19
CA LYS A 37 -10.78 -13.36 7.78
C LYS A 37 -10.83 -12.59 6.45
N ALA A 38 -9.83 -11.75 6.24
CA ALA A 38 -9.65 -11.11 4.94
C ALA A 38 -9.10 -12.13 3.92
N VAL A 39 -9.54 -12.02 2.67
CA VAL A 39 -9.03 -12.78 1.53
C VAL A 39 -8.69 -11.82 0.39
N MET A 40 -7.56 -12.04 -0.29
CA MET A 40 -7.18 -11.24 -1.45
C MET A 40 -7.82 -11.83 -2.72
N LYS A 41 -8.80 -11.13 -3.30
CA LYS A 41 -9.56 -11.61 -4.47
C LYS A 41 -9.17 -10.92 -5.77
N HIS A 42 -8.86 -9.62 -5.72
CA HIS A 42 -8.64 -8.80 -6.91
C HIS A 42 -7.26 -8.14 -6.87
N LYS A 43 -6.19 -8.94 -6.77
CA LYS A 43 -4.81 -8.44 -6.69
C LYS A 43 -4.45 -7.51 -7.85
N ASP A 44 -4.97 -7.82 -9.04
CA ASP A 44 -4.79 -7.07 -10.28
C ASP A 44 -5.45 -5.67 -10.27
N LYS A 45 -6.33 -5.40 -9.31
CA LYS A 45 -6.91 -4.06 -9.08
C LYS A 45 -6.09 -3.20 -8.13
N CYS A 46 -5.02 -3.74 -7.53
CA CYS A 46 -4.15 -2.98 -6.66
C CYS A 46 -3.45 -1.87 -7.47
N MET A 47 -3.48 -0.64 -6.94
CA MET A 47 -2.74 0.52 -7.48
C MET A 47 -1.52 0.89 -6.62
N GLU A 48 -1.16 0.04 -5.66
CA GLU A 48 -0.01 0.23 -4.76
C GLU A 48 -0.03 1.51 -3.92
N CYS A 49 -1.23 1.99 -3.57
CA CYS A 49 -1.40 3.18 -2.72
C CYS A 49 -0.95 2.99 -1.26
N GLY A 50 -0.81 1.75 -0.79
CA GLY A 50 -0.34 1.44 0.56
C GLY A 50 -1.37 1.55 1.68
N ALA A 51 -2.59 2.03 1.41
CA ALA A 51 -3.59 2.27 2.45
C ALA A 51 -3.88 1.02 3.31
N CYS A 52 -4.00 -0.14 2.67
CA CYS A 52 -4.25 -1.42 3.36
C CYS A 52 -3.08 -1.85 4.28
N ALA A 53 -1.84 -1.67 3.84
CA ALA A 53 -0.65 -2.00 4.64
C ALA A 53 -0.50 -1.04 5.83
N LYS A 54 -0.69 0.27 5.61
CA LYS A 54 -0.61 1.29 6.67
C LYS A 54 -1.65 1.09 7.79
N ASN A 55 -2.82 0.53 7.45
CA ASN A 55 -3.90 0.28 8.41
C ASN A 55 -3.90 -1.15 8.98
N CYS A 56 -2.93 -1.98 8.61
CA CYS A 56 -2.81 -3.34 9.14
C CYS A 56 -1.89 -3.35 10.37
N ALA A 57 -2.47 -3.18 11.56
CA ALA A 57 -1.73 -3.23 12.83
C ALA A 57 -1.00 -4.56 13.09
N PHE A 58 -1.42 -5.63 12.41
CA PHE A 58 -0.86 -6.99 12.58
C PHE A 58 0.21 -7.33 11.54
N GLY A 59 0.52 -6.41 10.61
CA GLY A 59 1.51 -6.64 9.56
C GLY A 59 1.15 -7.79 8.60
N ALA A 60 -0.15 -8.06 8.43
CA ALA A 60 -0.64 -9.10 7.52
C ALA A 60 -0.60 -8.70 6.05
N ILE A 61 -0.35 -7.42 5.75
CA ILE A 61 -0.33 -6.88 4.38
C ILE A 61 0.95 -6.08 4.18
N SER A 62 1.63 -6.32 3.06
CA SER A 62 2.80 -5.56 2.63
C SER A 62 2.63 -5.18 1.17
N VAL A 63 3.00 -3.96 0.83
CA VAL A 63 3.06 -3.46 -0.55
C VAL A 63 4.15 -2.40 -0.60
N ASN A 64 4.91 -2.36 -1.68
CA ASN A 64 5.83 -1.25 -1.90
C ASN A 64 4.99 -0.05 -2.30
N SER A 65 4.50 0.67 -1.29
CA SER A 65 3.61 1.80 -1.51
C SER A 65 4.37 3.03 -1.94
N GLY A 66 3.89 3.70 -2.96
CA GLY A 66 4.41 4.99 -3.40
C GLY A 66 3.28 5.99 -3.60
N VAL A 67 3.36 7.13 -2.91
CA VAL A 67 2.91 8.43 -3.46
C VAL A 67 4.07 9.17 -4.13
N GLY A 68 5.21 8.48 -4.23
CA GLY A 68 6.56 9.07 -4.21
C GLY A 68 7.16 9.45 -5.55
N CYS A 69 6.47 9.26 -6.69
CA CYS A 69 7.01 9.77 -7.95
C CYS A 69 6.63 11.24 -8.13
N ALA A 70 5.33 11.57 -8.11
CA ALA A 70 4.88 12.92 -8.42
C ALA A 70 5.35 13.95 -7.37
N ALA A 71 5.14 13.70 -6.09
CA ALA A 71 5.53 14.65 -5.03
C ALA A 71 7.06 14.79 -4.91
N ALA A 72 7.83 13.70 -5.04
CA ALA A 72 9.29 13.77 -4.98
C ALA A 72 9.87 14.42 -6.24
N VAL A 73 9.30 14.17 -7.41
CA VAL A 73 9.70 14.86 -8.66
C VAL A 73 9.36 16.35 -8.59
N ILE A 74 8.15 16.72 -8.15
CA ILE A 74 7.76 18.14 -7.99
C ILE A 74 8.69 18.83 -6.99
N THR A 75 8.97 18.20 -5.85
CA THR A 75 9.84 18.76 -4.82
C THR A 75 11.30 18.83 -5.28
N GLY A 76 11.79 17.80 -5.98
CA GLY A 76 13.13 17.79 -6.56
C GLY A 76 13.30 18.86 -7.63
N MET A 77 12.28 19.08 -8.47
CA MET A 77 12.24 20.19 -9.43
C MET A 77 12.26 21.56 -8.74
N LEU A 78 11.54 21.73 -7.63
CA LEU A 78 11.51 23.00 -6.88
C LEU A 78 12.79 23.27 -6.07
N ARG A 79 13.45 22.22 -5.56
CA ARG A 79 14.60 22.34 -4.65
C ARG A 79 15.95 22.06 -5.31
N GLY A 80 15.96 21.58 -6.57
CA GLY A 80 17.17 21.15 -7.27
C GLY A 80 17.82 19.91 -6.66
N THR A 81 17.07 19.10 -5.90
CA THR A 81 17.55 17.89 -5.25
C THR A 81 17.04 16.64 -5.96
N GLU A 82 17.78 15.53 -5.88
CA GLU A 82 17.32 14.26 -6.45
C GLU A 82 16.05 13.76 -5.75
N PRO A 83 15.07 13.22 -6.49
CA PRO A 83 13.83 12.70 -5.93
C PRO A 83 14.11 11.40 -5.18
N VAL A 84 14.23 11.47 -3.86
CA VAL A 84 14.41 10.30 -3.00
C VAL A 84 13.06 9.82 -2.46
N CYS A 85 12.79 8.52 -2.60
CA CYS A 85 11.60 7.86 -2.06
C CYS A 85 11.91 7.06 -0.78
N GLY A 86 12.92 7.49 -0.03
CA GLY A 86 13.38 6.84 1.20
C GLY A 86 12.85 7.57 2.44
N CYS A 87 12.28 6.82 3.37
CA CYS A 87 12.22 7.25 4.76
C CYS A 87 13.62 7.05 5.37
N ASP A 88 14.57 7.91 5.03
CA ASP A 88 15.84 8.01 5.74
C ASP A 88 15.72 9.07 6.84
N SER A 89 15.97 8.64 8.08
CA SER A 89 15.75 9.38 9.33
C SER A 89 16.56 10.68 9.51
N SER A 90 17.14 11.23 8.44
CA SER A 90 17.92 12.48 8.44
C SER A 90 17.16 13.67 7.86
N SER A 91 16.05 13.46 7.14
CA SER A 91 15.20 14.56 6.64
C SER A 91 13.75 14.29 7.03
N GLY A 92 13.36 14.84 8.18
CA GLY A 92 12.10 14.57 8.89
C GLY A 92 10.85 14.97 8.12
N CYS A 93 10.46 14.17 7.13
CA CYS A 93 9.13 14.18 6.53
C CYS A 93 8.68 12.73 6.32
N CYS A 94 8.00 12.20 7.35
CA CYS A 94 7.09 11.07 7.25
C CYS A 94 5.66 11.59 7.08
#